data_AF-V7AP87-F1
#
_entry.id   AF-V7AP87-F1
#
_cell.length_a   1.000
_cell.length_b   1.000
_cell.length_c   1.000
_cell.angle_alpha   90.00
_cell.angle_beta   90.00
_cell.angle_gamma   90.00
#
_symmetry.space_group_name_H-M   'P 1'
#
loop_
_entity.id
_entity.type
_entity.pdbx_description
1 polymer ?
#
loop_
_entity_poly.entity_id
_entity_poly.type
_entity_poly.pdbx_seq_one_letter_code
_entity_poly.pdbx_strand_id
1 'polypeptide(L)'
;MALMGQCSFHLGFLILTEKDIRIAWQYKKYFGEPQLNLNSNNGGQQDYCNDFDLRKPLDRHFFSGNNVDCASIKDSPNLSSLQDHCAGFLGKLSRNEGNISSAGRIAIQSFCSPQCKYSTEEWHMLSFIRSLKSMTQSSNAVVVVTFPPSLLSPSCSLRLQHMADTLLSVRAIPDEDKELAKLLTGYQDMIGLLNVHKAARLNTQVPVILEATTFSIKLHKRRFLVLECLNQAPVDGSSGSSYGTSGGCSGSTKVGTLDF
;
A
#
# COMPACT_ATOMS: atom_id res chain seq x y z
N MET A 1 27.49 -11.92 14.91
CA MET A 1 26.43 -12.92 14.72
C MET A 1 25.12 -12.27 15.16
N ALA A 2 24.46 -11.56 14.25
CA ALA A 2 23.24 -10.80 14.55
C ALA A 2 22.13 -11.27 13.59
N LEU A 3 21.01 -11.68 14.18
CA LEU A 3 19.85 -12.28 13.52
C LEU A 3 19.18 -11.28 12.57
N MET A 4 19.28 -11.52 11.26
CA MET A 4 18.41 -10.90 10.26
C MET A 4 17.04 -11.59 10.31
N GLY A 5 16.07 -10.96 10.97
CA GLY A 5 14.66 -11.34 10.89
C GLY A 5 14.07 -10.92 9.54
N GLN A 6 13.74 -11.90 8.69
CA GLN A 6 12.97 -11.69 7.48
C GLN A 6 11.50 -11.44 7.86
N CYS A 7 11.03 -10.21 7.72
CA CYS A 7 9.59 -9.92 7.74
C CYS A 7 9.09 -9.76 6.30
N SER A 8 8.26 -10.70 5.87
CA SER A 8 7.52 -10.67 4.61
C SER A 8 6.19 -9.96 4.84
N PHE A 9 5.95 -8.81 4.19
CA PHE A 9 4.70 -8.06 4.30
C PHE A 9 3.96 -8.12 2.96
N HIS A 10 2.81 -8.81 2.95
CA HIS A 10 1.82 -8.75 1.86
C HIS A 10 0.84 -7.62 2.17
N LEU A 11 0.85 -6.55 1.36
CA LEU A 11 -0.06 -5.42 1.49
C LEU A 11 -1.11 -5.49 0.37
N GLY A 12 -2.37 -5.71 0.73
CA GLY A 12 -3.53 -5.62 -0.17
C GLY A 12 -4.22 -4.26 -0.01
N PHE A 13 -4.61 -3.64 -1.12
CA PHE A 13 -5.44 -2.42 -1.15
C PHE A 13 -6.66 -2.61 -2.05
N LEU A 14 -7.81 -2.16 -1.53
CA LEU A 14 -9.10 -2.07 -2.22
C LEU A 14 -9.21 -0.75 -3.00
N ILE A 15 -9.77 -0.81 -4.21
CA ILE A 15 -10.42 0.32 -4.90
C ILE A 15 -11.87 -0.12 -5.17
N LEU A 16 -12.84 0.64 -4.67
CA LEU A 16 -14.26 0.53 -5.00
C LEU A 16 -14.51 1.20 -6.36
N THR A 17 -15.26 0.54 -7.26
CA THR A 17 -15.81 1.19 -8.47
C THR A 17 -17.33 1.26 -8.40
N GLU A 18 -17.84 2.48 -8.44
CA GLU A 18 -19.25 2.86 -8.54
C GLU A 18 -19.88 2.36 -9.86
N LYS A 19 -20.91 1.52 -9.76
CA LYS A 19 -22.16 1.69 -10.51
C LYS A 19 -23.30 1.46 -9.51
N ASP A 20 -24.24 2.40 -9.49
CA ASP A 20 -25.44 2.46 -8.65
C ASP A 20 -25.35 3.11 -7.26
N ILE A 21 -24.84 4.35 -7.21
CA ILE A 21 -25.23 5.27 -6.14
C ILE A 21 -26.20 6.32 -6.69
N ARG A 22 -27.50 6.16 -6.36
CA ARG A 22 -28.44 7.30 -6.28
C ARG A 22 -29.71 7.08 -5.45
N ILE A 23 -30.03 5.87 -5.01
CA ILE A 23 -31.32 5.60 -4.34
C ILE A 23 -31.19 5.15 -2.87
N ALA A 24 -30.03 4.66 -2.42
CA ALA A 24 -29.92 3.98 -1.12
C ALA A 24 -29.85 4.88 0.14
N TRP A 25 -29.57 6.19 0.04
CA TRP A 25 -29.44 7.04 1.24
C TRP A 25 -30.77 7.38 1.91
N GLN A 26 -31.88 7.40 1.17
CA GLN A 26 -33.21 7.71 1.73
C GLN A 26 -33.83 6.55 2.52
N TYR A 27 -33.28 5.34 2.41
CA TYR A 27 -33.79 4.16 3.12
C TYR A 27 -33.00 3.79 4.38
N LYS A 28 -31.99 4.60 4.78
CA LYS A 28 -31.21 4.38 6.01
C LYS A 28 -32.08 4.36 7.28
N LYS A 29 -33.31 4.87 7.23
CA LYS A 29 -34.29 4.80 8.33
C LYS A 29 -35.01 3.45 8.45
N TYR A 30 -34.92 2.58 7.44
CA TYR A 30 -35.63 1.29 7.39
C TYR A 30 -34.72 0.08 7.61
N PHE A 31 -33.39 0.25 7.60
CA PHE A 31 -32.45 -0.80 7.95
C PHE A 31 -32.11 -0.68 9.43
N GLY A 32 -32.70 -1.55 10.24
CA GLY A 32 -32.36 -1.71 11.65
C GLY A 32 -30.85 -1.94 11.84
N GLU A 33 -30.36 -1.63 13.05
CA GLU A 33 -28.94 -1.65 13.41
C GLU A 33 -28.23 -2.94 12.92
N PRO A 34 -27.05 -2.84 12.28
CA PRO A 34 -26.32 -4.01 11.86
C PRO A 34 -25.76 -4.72 13.09
N GLN A 35 -26.44 -5.80 13.51
CA GLN A 35 -25.84 -6.79 14.38
C GLN A 35 -24.70 -7.47 13.63
N LEU A 36 -23.48 -7.23 14.11
CA LEU A 36 -22.28 -7.99 13.77
C LEU A 36 -22.46 -9.45 14.20
N ASN A 37 -23.08 -10.27 13.36
CA ASN A 37 -23.09 -11.72 13.54
C ASN A 37 -22.01 -12.36 12.67
N LEU A 38 -20.88 -12.66 13.32
CA LEU A 38 -19.99 -13.75 12.95
C LEU A 38 -20.79 -15.07 12.98
N ASN A 39 -21.07 -15.68 11.83
CA ASN A 39 -20.71 -17.07 11.51
C ASN A 39 -21.50 -17.67 10.33
N SER A 40 -20.72 -18.11 9.34
CA SER A 40 -20.74 -19.39 8.60
C SER A 40 -21.92 -19.80 7.68
N ASN A 41 -21.50 -20.12 6.45
CA ASN A 41 -21.97 -21.18 5.53
C ASN A 41 -23.34 -21.04 4.82
N ASN A 42 -23.30 -20.69 3.53
CA ASN A 42 -23.37 -21.63 2.39
C ASN A 42 -23.74 -20.89 1.09
N GLY A 43 -22.94 -21.08 0.03
CA GLY A 43 -23.33 -20.76 -1.34
C GLY A 43 -22.57 -19.60 -1.99
N GLY A 44 -21.42 -19.90 -2.59
CA GLY A 44 -20.95 -19.24 -3.82
C GLY A 44 -20.65 -17.74 -3.81
N GLN A 45 -20.47 -17.09 -2.66
CA GLN A 45 -19.81 -15.79 -2.62
C GLN A 45 -18.30 -16.01 -2.74
N GLN A 46 -17.72 -15.69 -3.90
CA GLN A 46 -16.28 -15.51 -3.97
C GLN A 46 -15.93 -14.31 -3.11
N ASP A 47 -15.36 -14.56 -1.93
CA ASP A 47 -14.88 -13.51 -1.06
C ASP A 47 -13.78 -12.72 -1.77
N TYR A 48 -14.08 -11.46 -2.10
CA TYR A 48 -13.15 -10.56 -2.79
C TYR A 48 -11.87 -10.32 -1.98
N CYS A 49 -12.00 -10.30 -0.65
CA CYS A 49 -10.91 -10.09 0.31
C CYS A 49 -11.06 -11.07 1.47
N ASN A 50 -9.92 -11.48 2.04
CA ASN A 50 -9.88 -12.39 3.18
C ASN A 50 -9.14 -11.72 4.34
N ASP A 51 -9.60 -11.95 5.57
CA ASP A 51 -8.91 -11.52 6.78
C ASP A 51 -7.83 -12.54 7.16
N PHE A 52 -6.57 -12.16 6.99
CA PHE A 52 -5.44 -13.01 7.32
C PHE A 52 -4.98 -12.80 8.77
N ASP A 53 -4.94 -13.88 9.57
CA ASP A 53 -4.26 -13.89 10.88
C ASP A 53 -2.75 -14.03 10.65
N LEU A 54 -2.00 -12.94 10.81
CA LEU A 54 -0.56 -12.88 10.56
C LEU A 54 0.28 -13.80 11.44
N ARG A 55 -0.30 -14.40 12.48
CA ARG A 55 0.39 -15.37 13.35
C ARG A 55 0.29 -16.79 12.83
N LYS A 56 -0.59 -17.04 11.84
CA LYS A 56 -0.79 -18.35 11.25
C LYS A 56 -0.12 -18.38 9.87
N PRO A 57 0.63 -19.45 9.55
CA PRO A 57 1.08 -19.65 8.18
C PRO A 57 -0.13 -19.87 7.26
N LEU A 58 0.01 -19.51 5.99
CA LEU A 58 -0.93 -19.90 4.95
C LEU A 58 -0.97 -21.43 4.84
N ASP A 59 -2.17 -21.96 4.69
CA ASP A 59 -2.35 -23.40 4.54
C ASP A 59 -1.77 -23.89 3.20
N ARG A 60 -1.17 -25.09 3.22
CA ARG A 60 -0.47 -25.69 2.08
C ARG A 60 -1.37 -25.88 0.87
N HIS A 61 -2.68 -26.06 1.06
CA HIS A 61 -3.61 -26.24 -0.05
C HIS A 61 -3.67 -25.01 -0.97
N PHE A 62 -3.41 -23.79 -0.45
CA PHE A 62 -3.33 -22.56 -1.27
C PHE A 62 -2.14 -22.58 -2.25
N PHE A 63 -1.07 -23.28 -1.90
CA PHE A 63 0.12 -23.44 -2.75
C PHE A 63 0.04 -24.68 -3.64
N SER A 64 -0.83 -25.63 -3.30
CA SER A 64 -0.99 -26.90 -4.02
C SER A 64 -1.86 -26.76 -5.27
N GLY A 65 -2.60 -25.66 -5.41
CA GLY A 65 -3.24 -25.29 -6.66
C GLY A 65 -2.20 -24.74 -7.65
N ASN A 66 -2.19 -25.29 -8.88
CA ASN A 66 -1.21 -25.14 -9.97
C ASN A 66 -0.79 -23.70 -10.43
N ASN A 67 -1.05 -22.64 -9.68
CA ASN A 67 -0.93 -21.25 -10.14
C ASN A 67 -0.01 -20.38 -9.29
N VAL A 68 0.79 -20.96 -8.38
CA VAL A 68 1.86 -20.23 -7.68
C VAL A 68 3.21 -20.64 -8.24
N ASP A 69 3.95 -19.66 -8.73
CA ASP A 69 5.28 -19.84 -9.28
C ASP A 69 6.27 -18.95 -8.52
N CYS A 70 7.45 -19.47 -8.21
CA CYS A 70 8.47 -18.79 -7.42
C CYS A 70 9.80 -18.84 -8.16
N ALA A 71 10.29 -17.67 -8.58
CA ALA A 71 11.58 -17.50 -9.21
C ALA A 71 12.56 -16.75 -8.30
N SER A 72 13.80 -17.22 -8.23
CA SER A 72 14.89 -16.54 -7.52
C SER A 72 15.84 -15.88 -8.51
N ILE A 73 16.27 -14.66 -8.19
CA ILE A 73 17.21 -13.86 -9.02
C ILE A 73 18.67 -14.09 -8.55
N LYS A 74 18.89 -14.78 -7.43
CA LYS A 74 20.22 -14.90 -6.79
C LYS A 74 21.29 -15.54 -7.70
N ASP A 75 20.89 -16.54 -8.47
CA ASP A 75 21.80 -17.38 -9.26
C ASP A 75 21.75 -17.08 -10.76
N SER A 76 20.93 -16.13 -11.20
CA SER A 76 20.90 -15.72 -12.59
C SER A 76 22.21 -14.98 -12.95
N PRO A 77 22.56 -14.86 -14.25
CA PRO A 77 23.63 -13.97 -14.73
C PRO A 77 23.13 -12.59 -15.19
N ASN A 78 21.82 -12.41 -15.41
CA ASN A 78 21.19 -11.12 -15.73
C ASN A 78 19.68 -11.14 -15.41
N LEU A 79 18.94 -10.08 -15.76
CA LEU A 79 17.48 -10.03 -15.57
C LEU A 79 16.67 -10.67 -16.72
N SER A 80 17.32 -11.22 -17.76
CA SER A 80 16.60 -11.73 -18.94
C SER A 80 15.77 -12.96 -18.60
N SER A 81 16.31 -13.89 -17.81
CA SER A 81 15.56 -15.08 -17.39
C SER A 81 14.31 -14.71 -16.60
N LEU A 82 14.39 -13.71 -15.72
CA LEU A 82 13.22 -13.22 -14.98
C LEU A 82 12.22 -12.54 -15.93
N GLN A 83 12.71 -11.76 -16.89
CA GLN A 83 11.87 -11.12 -17.89
C GLN A 83 11.11 -12.14 -18.73
N ASP A 84 11.78 -13.19 -19.21
CA ASP A 84 11.18 -14.28 -19.98
C ASP A 84 10.16 -15.05 -19.13
N HIS A 85 10.47 -15.25 -17.85
CA HIS A 85 9.56 -15.88 -16.90
C HIS A 85 8.28 -15.05 -16.70
N CYS A 86 8.41 -13.74 -16.49
CA CYS A 86 7.27 -12.82 -16.42
C CYS A 86 6.49 -12.81 -17.73
N ALA A 87 7.15 -12.79 -18.88
CA ALA A 87 6.51 -12.81 -20.19
C ALA A 87 5.70 -14.10 -20.41
N GLY A 88 6.27 -15.26 -20.07
CA GLY A 88 5.58 -16.55 -20.17
C GLY A 88 4.37 -16.66 -19.23
N PHE A 89 4.47 -16.11 -18.02
CA PHE A 89 3.33 -16.01 -17.10
C PHE A 89 2.23 -15.08 -17.63
N LEU A 90 2.59 -13.87 -18.05
CA LEU A 90 1.66 -12.87 -18.57
C LEU A 90 1.01 -13.29 -19.89
N GLY A 91 1.72 -14.03 -20.74
CA GLY A 91 1.19 -14.55 -22.00
C GLY A 91 -0.03 -15.48 -21.81
N LYS A 92 -0.11 -16.19 -20.68
CA LYS A 92 -1.28 -17.01 -20.30
C LYS A 92 -2.50 -16.18 -19.89
N LEU A 93 -2.32 -14.87 -19.66
CA LEU A 93 -3.32 -13.94 -19.12
C LEU A 93 -3.70 -12.84 -20.12
N SER A 94 -3.47 -13.10 -21.41
CA SER A 94 -3.78 -12.16 -22.48
C SER A 94 -5.26 -11.79 -22.51
N ARG A 95 -5.56 -10.51 -22.75
CA ARG A 95 -6.92 -9.94 -22.80
C ARG A 95 -7.68 -10.24 -24.11
N ASN A 96 -7.46 -11.39 -24.74
CA ASN A 96 -8.15 -11.73 -25.99
C ASN A 96 -9.59 -12.17 -25.72
N GLU A 97 -10.51 -11.37 -26.29
CA GLU A 97 -11.93 -11.58 -26.58
C GLU A 97 -12.79 -12.40 -25.59
N GLY A 98 -13.66 -11.66 -24.87
CA GLY A 98 -14.98 -12.12 -24.45
C GLY A 98 -15.12 -12.55 -22.99
N ASN A 99 -14.19 -13.35 -22.46
CA ASN A 99 -14.31 -13.88 -21.10
C ASN A 99 -12.99 -13.78 -20.32
N ILE A 100 -13.01 -13.03 -19.21
CA ILE A 100 -11.91 -13.03 -18.23
C ILE A 100 -11.93 -14.39 -17.52
N SER A 101 -11.14 -15.35 -17.99
CA SER A 101 -11.06 -16.69 -17.38
C SER A 101 -10.18 -16.73 -16.13
N SER A 102 -9.21 -15.81 -16.01
CA SER A 102 -8.24 -15.79 -14.91
C SER A 102 -7.56 -14.44 -14.75
N ALA A 103 -7.09 -14.13 -13.53
CA ALA A 103 -6.28 -12.94 -13.22
C ALA A 103 -4.94 -13.34 -12.60
N GLY A 104 -3.87 -12.63 -12.96
CA GLY A 104 -2.53 -12.87 -12.43
C GLY A 104 -2.09 -11.86 -11.39
N ARG A 105 -1.20 -12.29 -10.50
CA ARG A 105 -0.53 -11.43 -9.52
C ARG A 105 0.97 -11.71 -9.55
N ILE A 106 1.78 -10.71 -9.82
CA ILE A 106 3.23 -10.78 -9.73
C ILE A 106 3.67 -9.96 -8.52
N ALA A 107 4.42 -10.58 -7.61
CA ALA A 107 5.01 -9.90 -6.47
C ALA A 107 6.54 -10.01 -6.55
N ILE A 108 7.22 -8.87 -6.69
CA ILE A 108 8.68 -8.80 -6.66
C ILE A 108 9.10 -8.17 -5.33
N GLN A 109 9.70 -9.00 -4.49
CA GLN A 109 10.15 -8.60 -3.17
C GLN A 109 11.59 -8.09 -3.19
N SER A 110 11.84 -6.97 -2.50
CA SER A 110 13.20 -6.46 -2.26
C SER A 110 14.03 -6.30 -3.54
N PHE A 111 13.40 -5.77 -4.60
CA PHE A 111 14.09 -5.37 -5.81
C PHE A 111 15.21 -4.37 -5.46
N CYS A 112 16.35 -4.46 -6.13
CA CYS A 112 17.58 -3.68 -5.81
C CYS A 112 18.25 -4.06 -4.48
N SER A 113 17.89 -5.18 -3.84
CA SER A 113 18.64 -5.66 -2.66
C SER A 113 20.10 -5.92 -3.01
N PRO A 114 21.07 -5.70 -2.09
CA PRO A 114 22.49 -6.01 -2.33
C PRO A 114 22.75 -7.50 -2.53
N GLN A 115 21.78 -8.35 -2.16
CA GLN A 115 21.82 -9.78 -2.45
C GLN A 115 21.57 -10.09 -3.94
N CYS A 116 21.08 -9.12 -4.72
CA CYS A 116 20.96 -9.21 -6.16
C CYS A 116 22.28 -8.78 -6.80
N LYS A 117 22.89 -9.65 -7.61
CA LYS A 117 24.18 -9.37 -8.28
C LYS A 117 24.18 -8.09 -9.14
N TYR A 118 23.01 -7.61 -9.57
CA TYR A 118 22.83 -6.43 -10.43
C TYR A 118 22.42 -5.17 -9.67
N SER A 119 22.53 -5.14 -8.34
CA SER A 119 22.10 -3.98 -7.54
C SER A 119 22.84 -2.69 -7.93
N THR A 120 24.01 -2.81 -8.57
CA THR A 120 24.81 -1.69 -9.08
C THR A 120 24.48 -1.30 -10.53
N GLU A 121 23.68 -2.10 -11.23
CA GLU A 121 23.35 -1.91 -12.65
C GLU A 121 21.98 -1.25 -12.83
N GLU A 122 21.84 -0.02 -12.31
CA GLU A 122 20.55 0.69 -12.25
C GLU A 122 19.80 0.73 -13.60
N TRP A 123 20.51 0.88 -14.71
CA TRP A 123 19.91 0.90 -16.05
C TRP A 123 19.24 -0.42 -16.43
N HIS A 124 19.84 -1.55 -16.08
CA HIS A 124 19.25 -2.87 -16.32
C HIS A 124 17.98 -3.06 -15.47
N MET A 125 18.01 -2.56 -14.22
CA MET A 125 16.87 -2.61 -13.32
C MET A 125 15.69 -1.76 -13.83
N LEU A 126 15.98 -0.52 -14.23
CA LEU A 126 14.99 0.41 -14.81
C LEU A 126 14.41 -0.15 -16.11
N SER A 127 15.26 -0.70 -16.99
CA SER A 127 14.83 -1.33 -18.24
C SER A 127 13.89 -2.52 -17.98
N PHE A 128 14.22 -3.36 -17.01
CA PHE A 128 13.37 -4.48 -16.60
C PHE A 128 11.98 -4.00 -16.12
N ILE A 129 11.92 -3.03 -15.20
CA ILE A 129 10.65 -2.51 -14.69
C ILE A 129 9.82 -1.87 -15.82
N ARG A 130 10.48 -1.22 -16.78
CA ARG A 130 9.82 -0.62 -17.95
C ARG A 130 9.19 -1.70 -18.83
N SER A 131 9.95 -2.76 -19.11
CA SER A 131 9.50 -3.90 -19.89
C SER A 131 8.33 -4.61 -19.19
N LEU A 132 8.46 -4.87 -17.89
CA LEU A 132 7.42 -5.50 -17.08
C LEU A 132 6.12 -4.69 -17.08
N LYS A 133 6.22 -3.36 -16.93
CA LYS A 133 5.06 -2.47 -17.04
C LYS A 133 4.39 -2.60 -18.40
N SER A 134 5.16 -2.57 -19.48
CA SER A 134 4.63 -2.70 -20.85
C SER A 134 3.90 -4.02 -21.08
N MET A 135 4.46 -5.15 -20.61
CA MET A 135 3.82 -6.47 -20.75
C MET A 135 2.56 -6.60 -19.89
N THR A 136 2.54 -5.95 -18.72
CA THR A 136 1.38 -5.99 -17.81
C THR A 136 0.18 -5.22 -18.38
N GLN A 137 0.41 -4.13 -19.12
CA GLN A 137 -0.68 -3.30 -19.68
C GLN A 137 -1.61 -4.05 -20.64
N SER A 138 -1.10 -5.07 -21.34
CA SER A 138 -1.89 -5.92 -22.26
C SER A 138 -2.44 -7.19 -21.61
N SER A 139 -2.18 -7.40 -20.32
CA SER A 139 -2.53 -8.63 -19.60
C SER A 139 -3.55 -8.37 -18.49
N ASN A 140 -4.30 -9.39 -18.10
CA ASN A 140 -5.16 -9.32 -16.92
C ASN A 140 -4.37 -9.63 -15.63
N ALA A 141 -3.38 -8.80 -15.32
CA ALA A 141 -2.49 -9.01 -14.18
C ALA A 141 -2.21 -7.72 -13.41
N VAL A 142 -1.87 -7.88 -12.12
CA VAL A 142 -1.38 -6.81 -11.25
C VAL A 142 0.05 -7.14 -10.83
N VAL A 143 0.90 -6.11 -10.78
CA VAL A 143 2.30 -6.23 -10.34
C VAL A 143 2.51 -5.37 -9.11
N VAL A 144 3.09 -5.96 -8.06
CA VAL A 144 3.58 -5.25 -6.88
C VAL A 144 5.09 -5.43 -6.81
N VAL A 145 5.82 -4.31 -6.77
CA VAL A 145 7.27 -4.30 -6.61
C VAL A 145 7.61 -3.55 -5.33
N THR A 146 8.44 -4.16 -4.49
CA THR A 146 8.98 -3.51 -3.29
C THR A 146 10.48 -3.34 -3.45
N PHE A 147 11.02 -2.21 -2.98
CA PHE A 147 12.45 -1.95 -2.95
C PHE A 147 12.79 -1.12 -1.70
N PRO A 148 13.97 -1.31 -1.09
CA PRO A 148 14.46 -0.47 -0.01
C PRO A 148 14.95 0.87 -0.58
N PRO A 149 14.28 2.01 -0.30
CA PRO A 149 14.61 3.29 -0.93
C PRO A 149 16.02 3.80 -0.57
N SER A 150 16.55 3.39 0.60
CA SER A 150 17.88 3.75 1.07
C SER A 150 19.03 3.15 0.25
N LEU A 151 18.75 2.16 -0.60
CA LEU A 151 19.77 1.50 -1.43
C LEU A 151 19.80 2.02 -2.87
N LEU A 152 18.89 2.93 -3.21
CA LEU A 152 18.79 3.52 -4.53
C LEU A 152 19.44 4.90 -4.55
N SER A 153 20.08 5.24 -5.67
CA SER A 153 20.42 6.64 -5.91
C SER A 153 19.15 7.51 -5.99
N PRO A 154 19.23 8.81 -5.65
CA PRO A 154 18.09 9.71 -5.78
C PRO A 154 17.49 9.75 -7.19
N SER A 155 18.35 9.67 -8.23
CA SER A 155 17.92 9.67 -9.62
C SER A 155 17.18 8.38 -10.01
N CYS A 156 17.68 7.22 -9.58
CA CYS A 156 17.02 5.93 -9.82
C CYS A 156 15.67 5.86 -9.09
N SER A 157 15.62 6.31 -7.83
CA SER A 157 14.39 6.39 -7.05
C SER A 157 13.33 7.22 -7.76
N LEU A 158 13.64 8.45 -8.19
CA LEU A 158 12.69 9.30 -8.92
C LEU A 158 12.18 8.65 -10.22
N ARG A 159 13.06 7.99 -10.99
CA ARG A 159 12.67 7.29 -12.22
C ARG A 159 11.69 6.15 -11.94
N LEU A 160 11.95 5.34 -10.92
CA LEU A 160 11.04 4.27 -10.51
C LEU A 160 9.68 4.83 -10.03
N GLN A 161 9.69 5.93 -9.28
CA GLN A 161 8.48 6.62 -8.85
C GLN A 161 7.64 7.13 -10.03
N HIS A 162 8.27 7.71 -11.06
CA HIS A 162 7.57 8.14 -12.27
C HIS A 162 6.96 6.97 -13.05
N MET A 163 7.59 5.80 -13.02
CA MET A 163 7.10 4.60 -13.69
C MET A 163 5.97 3.91 -12.94
N ALA A 164 5.85 4.08 -11.62
CA ALA A 164 4.79 3.48 -10.83
C ALA A 164 3.41 4.08 -11.15
N ASP A 165 2.38 3.24 -11.26
CA ASP A 165 1.00 3.72 -11.40
C ASP A 165 0.43 4.13 -10.04
N THR A 166 0.71 3.34 -9.00
CA THR A 166 0.43 3.63 -7.59
C THR A 166 1.75 3.56 -6.83
N LEU A 167 2.01 4.54 -5.97
CA LEU A 167 3.23 4.65 -5.18
C LEU A 167 2.88 4.76 -3.70
N LEU A 168 3.40 3.81 -2.93
CA LEU A 168 3.26 3.72 -1.48
C LEU A 168 4.63 3.76 -0.82
N SER A 169 4.75 4.43 0.33
CA SER A 169 5.93 4.33 1.18
C SER A 169 5.53 3.86 2.57
N VAL A 170 6.27 2.91 3.12
CA VAL A 170 6.10 2.44 4.49
C VAL A 170 7.27 2.95 5.33
N ARG A 171 6.96 3.54 6.48
CA ARG A 171 7.95 4.01 7.46
C ARG A 171 7.65 3.39 8.80
N ALA A 172 8.64 2.73 9.40
CA ALA A 172 8.54 2.30 10.80
C ALA A 172 8.58 3.54 11.72
N ILE A 173 7.74 3.55 12.73
CA ILE A 173 7.78 4.56 13.79
C ILE A 173 8.81 4.08 14.82
N PRO A 174 9.81 4.89 15.18
CA PRO A 174 10.74 4.52 16.24
C PRO A 174 10.04 4.59 17.61
N ASP A 175 10.38 3.67 18.52
CA ASP A 175 9.72 3.51 19.82
C ASP A 175 9.79 4.77 20.71
N GLU A 176 10.67 5.73 20.41
CA GLU A 176 10.96 6.89 21.26
C GLU A 176 10.62 8.26 20.64
N ASP A 177 9.79 8.34 19.60
CA ASP A 177 9.39 9.64 19.03
C ASP A 177 8.40 10.38 19.96
N LYS A 178 8.95 11.07 20.96
CA LYS A 178 8.19 11.85 21.95
C LYS A 178 7.40 13.00 21.34
N GLU A 179 7.81 13.51 20.18
CA GLU A 179 7.09 14.57 19.48
C GLU A 179 5.85 13.98 18.81
N LEU A 180 6.03 12.90 18.06
CA LEU A 180 4.94 12.22 17.37
C LEU A 180 3.92 11.64 18.36
N ALA A 181 4.39 11.13 19.51
CA ALA A 181 3.54 10.61 20.58
C ALA A 181 2.62 11.66 21.22
N LYS A 182 3.04 12.94 21.26
CA LYS A 182 2.20 14.04 21.74
C LYS A 182 1.18 14.51 20.71
N LEU A 183 1.52 14.38 19.42
CA LEU A 183 0.70 14.89 18.33
C LEU A 183 -0.40 13.92 17.91
N LEU A 184 -0.20 12.61 18.08
CA LEU A 184 -1.12 11.59 17.55
C LEU A 184 -1.85 10.83 18.66
N THR A 185 -3.16 10.68 18.51
CA THR A 185 -3.93 9.77 19.38
C THR A 185 -3.59 8.32 19.07
N GLY A 186 -3.46 7.49 20.11
CA GLY A 186 -3.24 6.04 19.94
C GLY A 186 -1.86 5.70 19.39
N TYR A 187 -0.87 6.57 19.58
CA TYR A 187 0.52 6.37 19.16
C TYR A 187 1.09 5.03 19.64
N GLN A 188 0.78 4.62 20.87
CA GLN A 188 1.28 3.39 21.49
C GLN A 188 0.89 2.11 20.73
N ASP A 189 -0.19 2.16 19.94
CA ASP A 189 -0.68 1.01 19.16
C ASP A 189 -0.18 1.02 17.71
N MET A 190 0.53 2.08 17.30
CA MET A 190 1.06 2.25 15.96
C MET A 190 2.40 1.53 15.81
N ILE A 191 2.55 0.75 14.74
CA ILE A 191 3.82 0.08 14.37
C ILE A 191 4.53 0.79 13.22
N GLY A 192 3.85 1.70 12.54
CA GLY A 192 4.39 2.41 11.40
C GLY A 192 3.37 3.35 10.75
N LEU A 193 3.85 4.03 9.71
CA LEU A 193 3.06 4.88 8.84
C LEU A 193 3.11 4.33 7.41
N LEU A 194 1.97 4.43 6.73
CA LEU A 194 1.86 4.23 5.31
C LEU A 194 1.50 5.56 4.66
N ASN A 195 2.33 6.03 3.73
CA ASN A 195 2.03 7.19 2.91
C ASN A 195 1.67 6.75 1.48
N VAL A 196 0.62 7.33 0.94
CA VAL A 196 0.17 7.20 -0.44
C VAL A 196 0.64 8.43 -1.21
N HIS A 197 1.66 8.26 -2.03
CA HIS A 197 2.24 9.35 -2.84
C HIS A 197 1.55 9.47 -4.20
N LYS A 198 1.08 8.34 -4.74
CA LYS A 198 0.37 8.29 -6.02
C LYS A 198 -0.68 7.20 -5.95
N ALA A 199 -1.91 7.52 -6.35
CA ALA A 199 -2.97 6.56 -6.49
C ALA A 199 -3.49 6.59 -7.93
N ALA A 200 -3.34 5.46 -8.65
CA ALA A 200 -3.84 5.34 -10.01
C ALA A 200 -5.37 5.44 -10.04
N ARG A 201 -5.90 6.07 -11.09
CA ARG A 201 -7.33 6.03 -11.42
C ARG A 201 -7.47 5.42 -12.80
N LEU A 202 -8.41 4.49 -12.93
CA LEU A 202 -8.66 3.80 -14.19
C LEU A 202 -9.14 4.81 -15.25
N ASN A 203 -8.64 4.65 -16.48
CA ASN A 203 -9.06 5.42 -17.66
C ASN A 203 -8.88 6.94 -17.54
N THR A 204 -7.90 7.42 -16.77
CA THR A 204 -7.52 8.83 -16.72
C THR A 204 -6.01 9.00 -16.71
N GLN A 205 -5.56 10.18 -17.13
CA GLN A 205 -4.16 10.59 -17.10
C GLN A 205 -3.77 11.23 -15.75
N VAL A 206 -4.75 11.62 -14.92
CA VAL A 206 -4.53 12.31 -13.64
C VAL A 206 -4.72 11.35 -12.46
N PRO A 207 -3.77 11.27 -11.51
CA PRO A 207 -3.92 10.49 -10.28
C PRO A 207 -5.13 10.92 -9.43
N VAL A 208 -5.61 10.04 -8.55
CA VAL A 208 -6.62 10.42 -7.56
C VAL A 208 -5.99 11.37 -6.54
N ILE A 209 -6.68 12.47 -6.25
CA ILE A 209 -6.39 13.31 -5.09
C ILE A 209 -7.13 12.71 -3.89
N LEU A 210 -6.38 12.22 -2.92
CA LEU A 210 -6.94 11.63 -1.69
C LEU A 210 -7.09 12.71 -0.62
N GLU A 211 -8.13 12.59 0.20
CA GLU A 211 -8.33 13.48 1.37
C GLU A 211 -7.24 13.27 2.42
N ALA A 212 -6.86 12.02 2.64
CA ALA A 212 -5.75 11.63 3.51
C ALA A 212 -4.73 10.81 2.70
N THR A 213 -3.48 11.24 2.74
CA THR A 213 -2.36 10.54 2.12
C THR A 213 -1.55 9.73 3.12
N THR A 214 -1.75 9.94 4.42
CA THR A 214 -0.99 9.25 5.48
C THR A 214 -1.93 8.47 6.40
N PHE A 215 -1.58 7.20 6.60
CA PHE A 215 -2.31 6.26 7.44
C PHE A 215 -1.39 5.67 8.49
N SER A 216 -1.93 5.43 9.67
CA SER A 216 -1.28 4.62 10.69
C SER A 216 -1.42 3.15 10.37
N ILE A 217 -0.35 2.39 10.61
CA ILE A 217 -0.34 0.95 10.56
C ILE A 217 -0.42 0.45 12.00
N LYS A 218 -1.45 -0.35 12.30
CA LYS A 218 -1.67 -0.95 13.63
C LYS A 218 -1.82 -2.45 13.52
N LEU A 219 -1.48 -3.16 14.59
CA LEU A 219 -1.67 -4.61 14.69
C LEU A 219 -2.79 -4.93 15.70
N HIS A 220 -4.01 -5.02 15.20
CA HIS A 220 -5.18 -5.31 16.02
C HIS A 220 -5.12 -6.74 16.58
N LYS A 221 -5.24 -6.87 17.91
CA LYS A 221 -5.15 -8.14 18.66
C LYS A 221 -3.88 -8.96 18.35
N ARG A 222 -2.80 -8.29 17.93
CA ARG A 222 -1.55 -8.93 17.45
C ARG A 222 -1.75 -9.87 16.25
N ARG A 223 -2.85 -9.73 15.51
CA ARG A 223 -3.34 -10.69 14.49
C ARG A 223 -3.54 -10.05 13.13
N PHE A 224 -4.17 -8.88 13.11
CA PHE A 224 -4.69 -8.28 11.90
C PHE A 224 -4.03 -6.93 11.67
N LEU A 225 -3.52 -6.71 10.46
CA LEU A 225 -3.00 -5.42 10.06
C LEU A 225 -4.19 -4.49 9.76
N VAL A 226 -4.22 -3.33 10.40
CA VAL A 226 -5.26 -2.32 10.20
C VAL A 226 -4.60 -1.00 9.80
N LEU A 227 -5.25 -0.32 8.85
CA LEU A 227 -4.89 1.03 8.44
C LEU A 227 -5.95 2.00 8.95
N GLU A 228 -5.53 3.04 9.68
CA GLU A 228 -6.43 4.06 10.20
C GLU A 228 -5.90 5.45 9.88
N CYS A 229 -6.79 6.39 9.57
CA CYS A 229 -6.42 7.79 9.41
C CYS A 229 -5.76 8.33 10.69
N LEU A 230 -4.79 9.22 10.52
CA LEU A 230 -4.18 9.90 11.65
C LEU A 230 -5.16 10.87 12.29
N ASN A 231 -5.28 10.79 13.61
CA ASN A 231 -6.06 11.74 14.41
C ASN A 231 -5.10 12.50 15.32
N GLN A 232 -5.25 13.82 15.35
CA GLN A 232 -4.48 14.67 16.25
C GLN A 232 -4.94 14.46 17.69
N ALA A 233 -3.98 14.41 18.61
CA ALA A 233 -4.26 14.44 20.04
C ALA A 233 -5.05 15.71 20.36
N PRO A 234 -6.03 15.64 21.29
CA PRO A 234 -6.68 16.84 21.80
C PRO A 234 -5.61 17.83 22.21
N VAL A 235 -5.68 19.05 21.69
CA VAL A 235 -4.82 20.12 22.18
C VAL A 235 -5.24 20.36 23.62
N ASP A 236 -4.33 20.16 24.57
CA ASP A 236 -4.59 20.53 25.96
C ASP A 236 -4.99 22.01 25.95
N GLY A 237 -6.28 22.26 26.22
CA GLY A 237 -6.86 23.59 26.25
C GLY A 237 -6.29 24.36 27.43
N SER A 238 -5.04 24.81 27.33
CA SER A 238 -4.44 25.67 28.32
C SER A 238 -5.01 27.07 28.15
N SER A 239 -6.02 27.32 28.98
CA SER A 239 -6.23 28.60 29.67
C SER A 239 -6.36 29.81 28.77
N GLY A 240 -7.45 29.86 27.99
CA GLY A 240 -8.02 31.15 27.62
C GLY A 240 -8.47 31.86 28.88
N SER A 241 -7.62 32.71 29.46
CA SER A 241 -8.05 33.66 30.48
C SER A 241 -9.05 34.60 29.81
N SER A 242 -10.33 34.36 30.00
CA SER A 242 -11.38 35.31 29.67
C SER A 242 -11.29 36.48 30.65
N TYR A 243 -10.37 37.40 30.39
CA TYR A 243 -10.45 38.76 30.92
C TYR A 243 -10.80 39.66 29.76
N GLY A 244 -12.03 40.16 29.79
CA GLY A 244 -12.48 41.20 28.89
C GLY A 244 -11.59 42.43 29.05
N THR A 245 -10.89 42.79 27.98
CA THR A 245 -10.49 44.16 27.72
C THR A 245 -10.59 44.41 26.21
N SER A 246 -11.57 45.23 25.86
CA SER A 246 -11.66 45.92 24.58
C SER A 246 -10.36 46.66 24.27
N GLY A 247 -9.78 46.47 23.07
CA GLY A 247 -8.75 47.40 22.59
C GLY A 247 -7.93 46.91 21.40
N GLY A 248 -8.09 47.60 20.27
CA GLY A 248 -6.95 47.99 19.43
C GLY A 248 -6.48 47.02 18.35
N CYS A 249 -6.99 47.23 17.13
CA CYS A 249 -6.34 46.83 15.88
C CYS A 249 -4.92 47.43 15.76
N SER A 250 -3.90 46.58 15.55
CA SER A 250 -2.65 46.93 14.86
C SER A 250 -1.89 45.65 14.46
N GLY A 251 -1.54 45.55 13.19
CA GLY A 251 -0.94 44.37 12.58
C GLY A 251 0.55 44.17 12.90
N SER A 252 0.98 42.93 12.81
CA SER A 252 2.36 42.59 12.47
C SER A 252 2.42 41.19 11.86
N THR A 253 2.87 41.15 10.62
CA THR A 253 3.15 39.98 9.79
C THR A 253 4.34 39.21 10.35
N LYS A 254 4.14 37.95 10.73
CA LYS A 254 5.20 36.92 10.69
C LYS A 254 4.64 35.63 10.13
N VAL A 255 4.91 35.46 8.84
CA VAL A 255 4.78 34.19 8.10
C VAL A 255 5.76 33.20 8.73
N GLY A 256 5.23 32.16 9.37
CA GLY A 256 5.98 30.97 9.76
C GLY A 256 5.84 29.92 8.66
N THR A 257 6.95 29.61 8.00
CA THR A 257 7.04 28.64 6.91
C THR A 257 6.90 27.22 7.46
N LEU A 258 5.75 26.59 7.21
CA LEU A 258 5.59 25.13 7.24
C LEU A 258 5.31 24.72 5.80
N ASP A 259 6.34 24.25 5.11
CA ASP A 259 6.25 23.64 3.78
C ASP A 259 6.03 22.13 3.96
N PHE A 260 5.04 21.59 3.24
CA PHE A 260 4.77 20.15 3.10
C PHE A 260 5.43 19.61 1.83
#